data_AF-C6CCX0-F1
#
_entry.id   AF-C6CCX0-F1
#
_cell.length_a   1.000
_cell.length_b   1.000
_cell.length_c   1.000
_cell.angle_alpha   90.00
_cell.angle_beta   90.00
_cell.angle_gamma   90.00
#
_symmetry.space_group_name_H-M   'P 1'
#
loop_
_entity.id
_entity.type
_entity.pdbx_description
1 polymer ?
#
loop_
_entity_poly.entity_id
_entity_poly.type
_entity_poly.pdbx_seq_one_letter_code
_entity_poly.pdbx_strand_id
1 'polypeptide(L)'
;MCRTAPSEAFGLVTGYPVDFIFIPGMGRLPVTFVGGQPPLALIAQSSLASGAAGSDRLMAYETVRIFAAAAVAPYLGEAAGQLRLVVMTGEQQGAGRTAFGVVFRGCWLTTLSDAVLSAIRSAAIQPDTVAYDRAPGGSLTAADYLFLPEM
;
A
#
# COMPACT_ATOMS: atom_id res chain seq x y z
N MET A 1 10.54 26.53 24.65
CA MET A 1 11.24 25.65 23.70
C MET A 1 10.26 25.30 22.59
N CYS A 2 10.41 25.92 21.42
CA CYS A 2 9.60 25.59 20.25
C CYS A 2 10.02 24.20 19.76
N ARG A 3 9.14 23.20 19.89
CA ARG A 3 9.34 21.91 19.20
C ARG A 3 9.17 22.19 17.71
N THR A 4 10.26 22.12 16.97
CA THR A 4 10.24 21.93 15.52
C THR A 4 9.32 20.75 15.25
N ALA A 5 8.28 20.93 14.42
CA ALA A 5 7.49 19.81 13.95
C ALA A 5 8.45 18.76 13.38
N PRO A 6 8.32 17.47 13.73
CA PRO A 6 9.14 16.46 13.08
C PRO A 6 8.83 16.56 11.59
N SER A 7 9.88 16.65 10.78
CA SER A 7 9.85 16.28 9.36
C SER A 7 8.89 15.10 9.21
N GLU A 8 7.91 15.15 8.31
CA GLU A 8 6.94 14.08 8.04
C GLU A 8 7.67 12.80 7.58
N ALA A 9 8.33 12.12 8.51
CA ALA A 9 8.85 10.80 8.34
C ALA A 9 7.63 9.89 8.40
N PHE A 10 7.16 9.47 7.23
CA PHE A 10 6.19 8.38 7.12
C PHE A 10 6.81 7.14 7.76
N GLY A 11 6.47 6.90 9.03
CA GLY A 11 7.00 5.78 9.81
C GLY A 11 6.21 4.50 9.57
N LEU A 12 6.84 3.36 9.82
CA LEU A 12 6.14 2.08 9.89
C LEU A 12 5.17 2.08 11.06
N VAL A 13 3.89 1.79 10.80
CA VAL A 13 2.83 1.84 11.83
C VAL A 13 3.09 0.84 12.95
N THR A 14 3.55 -0.35 12.60
CA THR A 14 3.80 -1.47 13.52
C THR A 14 5.25 -1.52 14.00
N GLY A 15 6.13 -0.70 13.42
CA GLY A 15 7.59 -0.78 13.59
C GLY A 15 8.28 -1.87 12.76
N TYR A 16 7.53 -2.70 12.02
CA TYR A 16 8.10 -3.78 11.19
C TYR A 16 8.01 -3.44 9.69
N PRO A 17 9.05 -3.73 8.90
CA PRO A 17 9.05 -3.44 7.47
C PRO A 17 8.02 -4.30 6.72
N VAL A 18 7.76 -5.52 7.20
CA VAL A 18 6.70 -6.40 6.73
C VAL A 18 5.99 -7.05 7.91
N ASP A 19 4.68 -6.94 7.91
CA ASP A 19 3.76 -7.73 8.72
C ASP A 19 3.08 -8.77 7.85
N PHE A 20 2.34 -9.67 8.50
CA PHE A 20 1.51 -10.63 7.81
C PHE A 20 0.08 -10.59 8.33
N ILE A 21 -0.87 -10.43 7.42
CA ILE A 21 -2.29 -10.55 7.73
C ILE A 21 -2.81 -11.89 7.22
N PHE A 22 -3.70 -12.51 8.00
CA PHE A 22 -4.40 -13.72 7.58
C PHE A 22 -5.82 -13.35 7.16
N ILE A 23 -6.19 -13.75 5.95
CA ILE A 23 -7.52 -13.49 5.40
C ILE A 23 -8.16 -14.85 5.07
N PRO A 24 -9.33 -15.16 5.66
CA PRO A 24 -10.07 -16.38 5.34
C PRO A 24 -10.30 -16.51 3.82
N GLY A 25 -9.94 -17.66 3.25
CA GLY A 25 -10.06 -17.92 1.81
C GLY A 25 -8.96 -17.33 0.92
N MET A 26 -8.09 -16.44 1.44
CA MET A 26 -6.96 -15.87 0.69
C MET A 26 -5.58 -16.22 1.30
N GLY A 27 -5.55 -16.72 2.53
CA GLY A 27 -4.33 -17.15 3.20
C GLY A 27 -3.57 -16.02 3.87
N ARG A 28 -2.25 -16.19 3.98
CA ARG A 28 -1.35 -15.26 4.67
C ARG A 28 -0.72 -14.32 3.63
N LEU A 29 -0.87 -13.01 3.84
CA LEU A 29 -0.39 -11.98 2.91
C LEU A 29 0.66 -11.10 3.60
N PRO A 30 1.84 -10.89 2.97
CA PRO A 30 2.79 -9.90 3.43
C PRO A 30 2.26 -8.48 3.14
N VAL A 31 2.40 -7.59 4.11
CA VAL A 31 1.92 -6.21 4.03
C VAL A 31 2.88 -5.27 4.77
N THR A 32 3.16 -4.11 4.20
CA THR A 32 3.86 -3.02 4.89
C THR A 32 2.86 -1.96 5.30
N PHE A 33 2.83 -1.57 6.58
CA PHE A 33 1.96 -0.50 7.05
C PHE A 33 2.73 0.80 7.23
N VAL A 34 2.30 1.84 6.53
CA VAL A 34 2.93 3.16 6.55
C VAL A 34 1.97 4.17 7.16
N GLY A 35 2.48 4.95 8.11
CA GLY A 35 1.74 6.04 8.73
C GLY A 35 1.49 7.19 7.74
N GLY A 36 0.95 8.29 8.25
CA GLY A 36 0.57 9.45 7.44
C GLY A 36 -0.94 9.68 7.45
N GLN A 37 -1.39 10.68 6.70
CA GLN A 37 -2.80 11.03 6.57
C GLN A 37 -3.17 11.09 5.08
N PRO A 38 -3.79 10.02 4.54
CA PRO A 38 -4.24 8.81 5.21
C PRO A 38 -3.14 7.75 5.42
N PRO A 39 -3.33 6.82 6.37
CA PRO A 39 -2.44 5.67 6.51
C PRO A 39 -2.56 4.71 5.33
N LEU A 40 -1.48 3.98 5.04
CA LEU A 40 -1.39 3.08 3.88
C LEU A 40 -1.02 1.66 4.30
N ALA A 41 -1.58 0.68 3.59
CA ALA A 41 -1.11 -0.70 3.58
C ALA A 41 -0.60 -1.03 2.18
N LEU A 42 0.63 -1.52 2.06
CA LEU A 42 1.25 -1.84 0.78
C LEU A 42 1.35 -3.36 0.64
N ILE A 43 0.82 -3.89 -0.45
CA ILE A 43 0.93 -5.30 -0.81
C ILE A 43 1.52 -5.46 -2.21
N ALA A 44 2.16 -6.59 -2.42
CA ALA A 44 2.50 -7.05 -3.75
C ALA A 44 1.25 -7.64 -4.42
N GLN A 45 1.01 -7.28 -5.67
CA GLN A 45 -0.09 -7.84 -6.46
C GLN A 45 -0.01 -9.36 -6.56
N SER A 46 1.20 -9.91 -6.74
CA SER A 46 1.45 -11.36 -6.84
C SER A 46 1.19 -12.12 -5.53
N SER A 47 0.95 -11.43 -4.42
CA SER A 47 0.58 -12.06 -3.15
C SER A 47 -0.85 -12.59 -3.17
N LEU A 48 -1.71 -12.04 -4.03
CA LEU A 48 -3.06 -12.58 -4.27
C LEU A 48 -2.98 -13.64 -5.37
N ALA A 49 -3.51 -14.84 -5.07
CA ALA A 49 -3.53 -15.95 -6.01
C ALA A 49 -4.25 -15.56 -7.32
N SER A 50 -3.62 -15.87 -8.45
CA SER A 50 -4.12 -15.70 -9.81
C SER A 50 -5.40 -16.53 -10.02
N GLY A 51 -6.56 -15.93 -9.77
CA GLY A 51 -7.85 -16.58 -10.00
C GLY A 51 -9.04 -15.63 -10.18
N ALA A 52 -8.99 -14.45 -9.56
CA ALA A 52 -10.02 -13.42 -9.74
C ALA A 52 -9.68 -12.51 -10.93
N ALA A 53 -10.64 -12.19 -11.79
CA ALA A 53 -10.52 -11.22 -12.88
C ALA A 53 -11.49 -10.05 -12.67
N GLY A 54 -11.09 -8.83 -13.02
CA GLY A 54 -11.97 -7.65 -13.02
C GLY A 54 -12.60 -7.34 -11.65
N SER A 55 -13.94 -7.31 -11.58
CA SER A 55 -14.70 -6.96 -10.36
C SER A 55 -14.37 -7.84 -9.16
N ASP A 56 -14.08 -9.12 -9.40
CA ASP A 56 -13.75 -10.09 -8.35
C ASP A 56 -12.40 -9.74 -7.71
N ARG A 57 -11.49 -9.15 -8.48
CA ARG A 57 -10.17 -8.74 -8.01
C ARG A 57 -10.23 -7.45 -7.20
N LEU A 58 -11.05 -6.48 -7.60
CA LEU A 58 -11.28 -5.27 -6.81
C LEU A 58 -11.96 -5.59 -5.46
N MET A 59 -12.92 -6.52 -5.45
CA MET A 59 -13.51 -7.02 -4.20
C MET A 59 -12.48 -7.73 -3.32
N ALA A 60 -11.57 -8.50 -3.91
CA ALA A 60 -10.48 -9.11 -3.16
C ALA A 60 -9.56 -8.05 -2.54
N TYR A 61 -9.17 -7.02 -3.29
CA TYR A 61 -8.37 -5.91 -2.74
C TYR A 61 -9.09 -5.13 -1.66
N GLU A 62 -10.38 -4.84 -1.81
CA GLU A 62 -11.14 -4.18 -0.75
C GLU A 62 -11.24 -5.06 0.50
N THR A 63 -11.37 -6.38 0.33
CA THR A 63 -11.29 -7.34 1.45
C THR A 63 -9.94 -7.26 2.13
N VAL A 64 -8.84 -7.26 1.37
CA VAL A 64 -7.50 -7.07 1.94
C VAL A 64 -7.41 -5.76 2.71
N ARG A 65 -7.91 -4.64 2.16
CA ARG A 65 -7.92 -3.34 2.83
C ARG A 65 -8.67 -3.38 4.16
N ILE A 66 -9.84 -4.03 4.22
CA ILE A 66 -10.65 -4.16 5.44
C ILE A 66 -9.91 -4.95 6.52
N PHE A 67 -9.33 -6.10 6.16
CA PHE A 67 -8.58 -6.92 7.11
C PHE A 67 -7.28 -6.24 7.55
N ALA A 68 -6.60 -5.55 6.64
CA ALA A 68 -5.43 -4.74 6.92
C ALA A 68 -5.79 -3.62 7.92
N ALA A 69 -6.89 -2.90 7.70
CA ALA A 69 -7.38 -1.86 8.61
C ALA A 69 -7.67 -2.42 10.01
N ALA A 70 -8.34 -3.58 10.09
CA ALA A 70 -8.60 -4.24 11.37
C ALA A 70 -7.30 -4.63 12.08
N ALA A 71 -6.29 -5.12 11.35
CA ALA A 71 -5.01 -5.51 11.92
C ALA A 71 -4.22 -4.33 12.53
N VAL A 72 -4.34 -3.13 11.96
CA VAL A 72 -3.65 -1.92 12.48
C VAL A 72 -4.51 -0.99 13.31
N ALA A 73 -5.79 -1.31 13.52
CA ALA A 73 -6.67 -0.54 14.39
C ALA A 73 -6.11 -0.31 15.81
N PRO A 74 -5.42 -1.28 16.46
CA PRO A 74 -4.80 -1.03 17.77
C PRO A 74 -3.73 0.07 17.78
N TYR A 75 -3.12 0.36 16.63
CA TYR A 75 -2.05 1.36 16.49
C TYR A 75 -2.59 2.71 16.01
N LEU A 76 -3.62 2.70 15.16
CA LEU A 76 -4.14 3.88 14.46
C LEU A 76 -5.47 4.40 15.02
N GLY A 77 -6.17 3.61 15.84
CA GLY A 77 -7.53 3.90 16.30
C GLY A 77 -8.48 4.14 15.12
N GLU A 78 -9.27 5.20 15.20
CA GLU A 78 -10.25 5.59 14.17
C GLU A 78 -9.61 5.85 12.78
N ALA A 79 -8.34 6.25 12.73
CA ALA A 79 -7.64 6.50 11.47
C ALA A 79 -7.50 5.22 10.62
N ALA A 80 -7.57 4.03 11.22
CA ALA A 80 -7.58 2.75 10.49
C ALA A 80 -8.76 2.65 9.51
N GLY A 81 -9.90 3.29 9.80
CA GLY A 81 -11.05 3.36 8.88
C GLY A 81 -10.76 4.12 7.59
N GLN A 82 -9.71 4.95 7.57
CA GLN A 82 -9.23 5.70 6.39
C GLN A 82 -8.05 5.03 5.69
N LEU A 83 -7.65 3.83 6.13
CA LEU A 83 -6.56 3.08 5.52
C LEU A 83 -6.83 2.85 4.03
N ARG A 84 -5.87 3.24 3.19
CA ARG A 84 -5.87 2.95 1.75
C ARG A 84 -4.95 1.76 1.48
N LEU A 85 -5.37 0.89 0.57
CA LEU A 85 -4.55 -0.23 0.13
C LEU A 85 -3.80 0.19 -1.13
N VAL A 86 -2.49 0.05 -1.12
CA VAL A 86 -1.61 0.24 -2.28
C VAL A 86 -1.23 -1.14 -2.80
N VAL A 87 -1.50 -1.38 -4.08
CA VAL A 87 -1.20 -2.63 -4.76
C VAL A 87 -0.05 -2.37 -5.71
N MET A 88 1.10 -2.97 -5.44
CA MET A 88 2.32 -2.81 -6.24
C MET A 88 2.47 -3.98 -7.20
N THR A 89 2.56 -3.67 -8.49
CA THR A 89 2.85 -4.65 -9.53
C THR A 89 4.34 -5.02 -9.48
N GLY A 90 4.67 -6.28 -9.77
CA GLY A 90 6.08 -6.72 -9.91
C GLY A 90 6.57 -6.64 -11.35
N GLU A 91 5.68 -6.37 -12.30
CA GLU A 91 6.03 -6.23 -13.71
C GLU A 91 6.57 -4.82 -13.92
N GLN A 92 7.85 -4.75 -14.30
CA GLN A 92 8.39 -3.52 -14.82
C GLN A 92 7.69 -3.21 -16.14
N GLN A 93 6.80 -2.23 -16.14
CA GLN A 93 6.30 -1.68 -17.38
C GLN A 93 7.43 -0.84 -18.03
N GLY A 94 7.43 -0.81 -19.36
CA GLY A 94 8.53 -0.30 -20.19
C GLY A 94 9.32 0.88 -19.58
N ALA A 95 10.65 0.80 -19.69
CA ALA A 95 11.65 1.64 -19.02
C ALA A 95 11.98 1.31 -17.55
N GLY A 96 11.62 0.12 -17.07
CA GLY A 96 12.06 -0.35 -15.74
C GLY A 96 11.25 0.24 -14.58
N ARG A 97 10.01 0.65 -14.86
CA ARG A 97 9.15 1.38 -13.91
C ARG A 97 8.18 0.45 -13.22
N THR A 98 8.04 0.61 -11.91
CA THR A 98 7.16 -0.21 -11.07
C THR A 98 5.79 0.46 -10.99
N ALA A 99 4.77 -0.16 -11.57
CA ALA A 99 3.43 0.39 -11.51
C ALA A 99 2.73 0.05 -10.19
N PHE A 100 1.85 0.93 -9.72
CA PHE A 100 1.01 0.68 -8.56
C PHE A 100 -0.37 1.32 -8.70
N GLY A 101 -1.36 0.76 -8.02
CA GLY A 101 -2.71 1.29 -7.89
C GLY A 101 -3.12 1.46 -6.43
N VAL A 102 -4.10 2.31 -6.15
CA VAL A 102 -4.60 2.54 -4.79
C VAL A 102 -6.09 2.26 -4.71
N VAL A 103 -6.49 1.42 -3.76
CA VAL A 103 -7.88 1.02 -3.50
C VAL A 103 -8.38 1.64 -2.20
N PHE A 104 -9.58 2.20 -2.25
CA PHE A 104 -10.30 2.67 -1.08
C PHE A 104 -11.80 2.57 -1.28
N ARG A 105 -12.51 1.97 -0.32
CA ARG A 105 -13.97 1.82 -0.32
C ARG A 105 -14.50 1.14 -1.59
N GLY A 106 -13.82 0.08 -2.03
CA GLY A 106 -14.22 -0.70 -3.19
C GLY A 106 -14.00 -0.01 -4.54
N CYS A 107 -13.22 1.07 -4.57
CA CYS A 107 -12.87 1.79 -5.80
C CYS A 107 -11.37 1.91 -5.94
N TRP A 108 -10.88 1.78 -7.18
CA TRP A 108 -9.58 2.32 -7.56
C TRP A 108 -9.66 3.86 -7.52
N LEU A 109 -8.69 4.49 -6.89
CA LEU A 109 -8.57 5.94 -6.93
C LEU A 109 -8.10 6.37 -8.33
N THR A 110 -8.58 7.50 -8.84
CA THR A 110 -8.09 8.02 -10.13
C THR A 110 -7.01 9.07 -9.95
N THR A 111 -6.85 9.59 -8.74
CA THR A 111 -5.87 10.62 -8.38
C THR A 111 -5.27 10.32 -7.01
N LEU A 112 -4.01 10.73 -6.83
CA LEU A 112 -3.29 10.64 -5.56
C LEU A 112 -2.83 12.02 -5.10
N SER A 113 -2.82 12.22 -3.79
CA SER A 113 -2.16 13.38 -3.19
C SER A 113 -0.66 13.14 -3.11
N ASP A 114 0.13 14.23 -3.14
CA ASP A 114 1.58 14.17 -2.96
C ASP A 114 1.99 13.51 -1.65
N ALA A 115 1.18 13.67 -0.59
CA ALA A 115 1.40 13.02 0.69
C ALA A 115 1.37 11.48 0.58
N VAL A 116 0.39 10.92 -0.17
CA VAL A 116 0.32 9.47 -0.38
C VAL A 116 1.49 8.99 -1.22
N LEU A 117 1.84 9.71 -2.28
CA LEU A 117 3.00 9.36 -3.11
C LEU A 117 4.30 9.42 -2.30
N SER A 118 4.45 10.42 -1.45
CA SER A 118 5.61 10.56 -0.55
C SER A 118 5.70 9.41 0.44
N ALA A 119 4.58 9.00 1.06
CA ALA A 119 4.53 7.85 1.94
C ALA A 119 4.94 6.54 1.25
N ILE A 120 4.47 6.32 0.02
CA ILE A 120 4.85 5.13 -0.78
C ILE A 120 6.35 5.17 -1.11
N ARG A 121 6.89 6.34 -1.51
CA ARG A 121 8.33 6.51 -1.73
C ARG A 121 9.16 6.23 -0.49
N SER A 122 8.71 6.71 0.68
CA SER A 122 9.37 6.45 1.96
C SER A 122 9.43 4.95 2.27
N ALA A 123 8.36 4.20 1.98
CA ALA A 123 8.42 2.74 2.08
C ALA A 123 9.43 2.14 1.08
N ALA A 124 9.43 2.59 -0.17
CA ALA A 124 10.29 2.07 -1.23
C ALA A 124 11.81 2.29 -1.00
N ILE A 125 12.20 3.23 -0.15
CA ILE A 125 13.60 3.43 0.28
C ILE A 125 13.94 2.69 1.57
N GLN A 126 12.95 2.17 2.29
CA GLN A 126 13.16 1.44 3.53
C GLN A 126 13.40 -0.04 3.23
N PRO A 127 14.56 -0.61 3.62
CA PRO A 127 14.90 -2.00 3.36
C PRO A 127 13.82 -2.97 3.85
N ASP A 128 13.71 -4.09 3.14
CA ASP A 128 12.85 -5.23 3.45
C ASP A 128 11.34 -4.94 3.46
N THR A 129 10.89 -3.75 3.05
CA THR A 129 9.46 -3.48 2.86
C THR A 129 8.96 -4.07 1.55
N VAL A 130 7.65 -4.31 1.45
CA VAL A 130 7.01 -4.72 0.20
C VAL A 130 7.32 -3.74 -0.94
N ALA A 131 7.40 -2.44 -0.63
CA ALA A 131 7.71 -1.43 -1.63
C ALA A 131 9.16 -1.45 -2.10
N TYR A 132 10.10 -1.73 -1.20
CA TYR A 132 11.51 -1.85 -1.53
C TYR A 132 11.77 -3.01 -2.48
N ASP A 133 11.13 -4.16 -2.24
CA ASP A 133 11.25 -5.34 -3.10
C ASP A 133 10.73 -5.10 -4.53
N ARG A 134 9.84 -4.11 -4.71
CA ARG A 134 9.21 -3.82 -6.00
C ARG A 134 9.84 -2.63 -6.70
N ALA A 135 10.17 -1.58 -5.97
CA ALA A 135 10.70 -0.32 -6.49
C ALA A 135 11.94 0.12 -5.69
N PRO A 136 13.04 -0.65 -5.73
CA PRO A 136 14.22 -0.34 -4.92
C PRO A 136 14.78 1.04 -5.30
N GLY A 137 15.02 1.88 -4.30
CA GLY A 137 15.61 3.21 -4.47
C GLY A 137 14.61 4.37 -4.61
N GLY A 138 13.30 4.12 -4.45
CA GLY A 138 12.33 5.19 -4.20
C GLY A 138 12.03 6.14 -5.37
N SER A 139 12.37 5.75 -6.60
CA SER A 139 12.15 6.57 -7.81
C SER A 139 10.70 6.56 -8.31
N LEU A 140 9.72 6.35 -7.42
CA LEU A 140 8.30 6.35 -7.74
C LEU A 140 7.79 7.78 -7.96
N THR A 141 7.15 7.98 -9.09
CA THR A 141 6.55 9.23 -9.54
C THR A 141 5.05 9.04 -9.76
N ALA A 142 4.32 10.15 -9.94
CA ALA A 142 2.91 10.08 -10.32
C ALA A 142 2.69 9.38 -11.67
N ALA A 143 3.71 9.29 -12.54
CA ALA A 143 3.60 8.57 -13.80
C ALA A 143 3.65 7.04 -13.63
N ASP A 144 4.14 6.56 -12.49
CA ASP A 144 4.14 5.14 -12.12
C ASP A 144 2.80 4.73 -11.47
N TYR A 145 1.97 5.72 -11.15
CA TYR A 145 0.61 5.48 -10.72
C TYR A 145 -0.26 5.08 -11.92
N LEU A 146 -0.74 3.84 -11.90
CA LEU A 146 -1.72 3.37 -12.86
C LEU A 146 -3.05 3.17 -12.16
N PHE A 147 -4.08 3.78 -12.71
CA PHE A 147 -5.42 3.27 -12.52
C PHE A 147 -5.45 1.88 -13.16
N LEU A 148 -5.75 0.83 -12.38
CA LEU A 148 -5.77 -0.56 -12.85
C LEU A 148 -7.22 -1.06 -13.02
N PRO A 149 -8.01 -0.56 -14.00
CA PRO A 149 -9.41 -0.96 -14.16
C PRO A 149 -9.57 -2.38 -14.73
N GLU A 150 -8.56 -2.91 -15.42
CA GLU A 150 -8.68 -4.14 -16.22
C GLU A 150 -7.75 -5.29 -15.75
N MET A 151 -7.21 -5.19 -14.53
CA MET A 151 -6.47 -6.30 -13.92
C MET A 151 -7.38 -7.11 -13.01
#